data_AF-A0A0D3CX03-F1
#
_entry.id   AF-A0A0D3CX03-F1
#
_cell.length_a   1.000
_cell.length_b   1.000
_cell.length_c   1.000
_cell.angle_alpha   90.00
_cell.angle_beta   90.00
_cell.angle_gamma   90.00
#
_symmetry.space_group_name_H-M   'P 1'
#
loop_
_entity.id
_entity.type
_entity.pdbx_description
1 polymer ?
#
loop_
_entity_poly.entity_id
_entity_poly.type
_entity_poly.pdbx_seq_one_letter_code
_entity_poly.pdbx_strand_id
1 'polypeptide(L)'
;MVETGLEAFRFSISWSRLTPNGRGSVNPKGLQFYKNFILELVSHGIEPHVTLYHYDHPQQLEDEYGGWLNRRIIKDFTAYADVCFREFGNHVKFWTTINEANIFTVGGYDGGNTPHGRCSTCLSGNSSTEPYIVAHNLLLDHASASRLYRQKYKDTQGGSVGFSIFAIGFRPSTNSKDDEMAIQRFKDFFFGWMLGPLTYGDYPEGMKRILGTRLPVFTKKESEQVKGSSDFVGVIHYLAASISNAQSQPSLPGNSAFFTDIGASLTCRNYNPQ
;
A
#
# COMPACT_ATOMS: atom_id res chain seq x y z
N MET A 1 -10.76 24.32 -5.84
CA MET A 1 -10.35 24.01 -4.46
C MET A 1 -10.70 25.16 -3.53
N VAL A 2 -10.17 26.36 -3.78
CA VAL A 2 -10.52 27.58 -3.01
C VAL A 2 -12.03 27.86 -3.05
N GLU A 3 -12.62 27.93 -4.25
CA GLU A 3 -14.06 28.21 -4.41
C GLU A 3 -14.98 27.19 -3.74
N THR A 4 -14.49 25.96 -3.55
CA THR A 4 -15.23 24.87 -2.90
C THR A 4 -14.98 24.83 -1.37
N GLY A 5 -14.20 25.75 -0.82
CA GLY A 5 -13.87 25.82 0.60
C GLY A 5 -12.95 24.70 1.10
N LEU A 6 -12.16 24.08 0.23
CA LEU A 6 -11.24 23.01 0.62
C LEU A 6 -9.97 23.58 1.25
N GLU A 7 -9.60 23.07 2.42
CA GLU A 7 -8.41 23.49 3.18
C GLU A 7 -7.16 22.68 2.83
N ALA A 8 -7.32 21.51 2.23
CA ALA A 8 -6.23 20.62 1.87
C ALA A 8 -6.47 19.97 0.51
N PHE A 9 -5.38 19.60 -0.16
CA PHE A 9 -5.44 18.86 -1.41
C PHE A 9 -4.46 17.68 -1.42
N ARG A 10 -5.01 16.49 -1.61
CA ARG A 10 -4.23 15.26 -1.75
C ARG A 10 -3.92 14.97 -3.21
N PHE A 11 -2.63 14.84 -3.53
CA PHE A 11 -2.16 14.46 -4.87
C PHE A 11 -0.94 13.53 -4.78
N SER A 12 -0.50 12.96 -5.90
CA SER A 12 0.73 12.16 -5.96
C SER A 12 1.83 12.83 -6.77
N ILE A 13 3.08 12.57 -6.36
CA ILE A 13 4.25 12.87 -7.18
C ILE A 13 4.57 11.64 -7.99
N SER A 14 4.75 11.82 -9.30
CA SER A 14 5.05 10.72 -10.18
C SER A 14 6.52 10.36 -10.15
N TRP A 15 6.81 9.13 -9.73
CA TRP A 15 8.17 8.63 -9.60
C TRP A 15 8.88 8.66 -10.97
N SER A 16 8.24 8.14 -12.02
CA SER A 16 8.76 8.19 -13.39
C SER A 16 8.87 9.60 -13.97
N ARG A 17 8.09 10.58 -13.49
CA ARG A 17 8.28 11.97 -13.89
C ARG A 17 9.52 12.59 -13.24
N LEU A 18 9.75 12.30 -11.95
CA LEU A 18 10.80 12.92 -11.16
C LEU A 18 12.17 12.26 -11.41
N THR A 19 12.20 10.93 -11.49
CA THR A 19 13.40 10.13 -11.85
C THR A 19 13.00 9.10 -12.92
N PRO A 20 13.11 9.43 -14.22
CA PRO A 20 12.59 8.62 -15.32
C PRO A 20 13.03 7.16 -15.35
N ASN A 21 14.26 6.90 -14.92
CA ASN A 21 14.87 5.58 -14.91
C ASN A 21 14.73 4.87 -13.55
N GLY A 22 13.90 5.39 -12.64
CA GLY A 22 13.82 4.97 -11.23
C GLY A 22 14.99 5.39 -10.36
N ARG A 23 16.12 5.76 -10.98
CA ARG A 23 17.37 6.15 -10.32
C ARG A 23 18.04 7.32 -11.03
N GLY A 24 19.06 7.86 -10.38
CA GLY A 24 19.96 8.86 -10.96
C GLY A 24 19.44 10.28 -10.81
N SER A 25 19.77 11.12 -11.79
CA SER A 25 19.48 12.55 -11.75
C SER A 25 18.00 12.85 -11.81
N VAL A 26 17.59 13.83 -11.01
CA VAL A 26 16.22 14.37 -11.03
C VAL A 26 15.97 15.07 -12.36
N ASN A 27 14.80 14.83 -12.95
CA ASN A 27 14.32 15.57 -14.11
C ASN A 27 13.96 17.01 -13.70
N PRO A 28 14.70 18.03 -14.17
CA PRO A 28 14.49 19.41 -13.73
C PRO A 28 13.08 19.95 -14.06
N LYS A 29 12.49 19.51 -15.19
CA LYS A 29 11.14 19.93 -15.58
C LYS A 29 10.07 19.31 -14.68
N GLY A 30 10.23 18.03 -14.33
CA GLY A 30 9.36 17.34 -13.39
C GLY A 30 9.41 17.97 -12.00
N LEU A 31 10.63 18.27 -11.52
CA LEU A 31 10.86 18.98 -10.28
C LEU A 31 10.18 20.35 -10.26
N GLN A 32 10.40 21.16 -11.31
CA GLN A 32 9.82 22.50 -11.39
C GLN A 32 8.29 22.48 -11.41
N PHE A 33 7.69 21.51 -12.10
CA PHE A 33 6.23 21.34 -12.10
C PHE A 33 5.68 21.17 -10.68
N TYR A 34 6.23 20.23 -9.90
CA TYR A 34 5.75 19.99 -8.54
C TYR A 34 6.08 21.15 -7.59
N LYS A 35 7.23 21.82 -7.75
CA LYS A 35 7.55 23.03 -6.97
C LYS A 35 6.51 24.13 -7.22
N ASN A 36 6.21 24.42 -8.48
CA ASN A 36 5.21 25.43 -8.84
C ASN A 36 3.82 25.05 -8.32
N PHE A 37 3.42 23.79 -8.50
CA PHE A 37 2.11 23.32 -8.05
C PHE A 37 1.95 23.41 -6.54
N ILE A 38 2.95 22.98 -5.77
CA ILE A 38 2.93 23.06 -4.31
C ILE A 38 2.91 24.51 -3.83
N LEU A 39 3.74 25.38 -4.43
CA LEU A 39 3.76 26.80 -4.08
C LEU A 39 2.43 27.49 -4.39
N GLU A 40 1.76 27.11 -5.49
CA GLU A 40 0.44 27.61 -5.82
C GLU A 40 -0.61 27.14 -4.79
N LEU A 41 -0.61 25.87 -4.38
CA LEU A 41 -1.50 25.42 -3.30
C LEU A 41 -1.30 26.24 -2.03
N VAL A 42 -0.04 26.41 -1.61
CA VAL A 42 0.32 27.14 -0.40
C VAL A 42 -0.03 28.63 -0.50
N SER A 43 0.14 29.28 -1.65
CA SER A 43 -0.19 30.70 -1.84
C SER A 43 -1.70 30.97 -1.67
N HIS A 44 -2.53 29.96 -1.94
CA HIS A 44 -3.98 29.99 -1.73
C HIS A 44 -4.42 29.39 -0.38
N GLY A 45 -3.48 29.11 0.53
CA GLY A 45 -3.79 28.57 1.86
C GLY A 45 -4.27 27.11 1.86
N ILE A 46 -4.03 26.36 0.78
CA ILE A 46 -4.39 24.93 0.68
C ILE A 46 -3.20 24.09 1.13
N GLU A 47 -3.40 23.23 2.12
CA GLU A 47 -2.36 22.34 2.62
C GLU A 47 -2.09 21.19 1.63
N PRO A 48 -0.84 21.02 1.14
CA PRO A 48 -0.50 19.94 0.23
C PRO A 48 -0.31 18.61 1.00
N HIS A 49 -1.14 17.62 0.66
CA HIS A 49 -1.04 16.24 1.18
C HIS A 49 -0.48 15.34 0.07
N VAL A 50 0.77 14.91 0.18
CA VAL A 50 1.47 14.25 -0.92
C VAL A 50 1.52 12.75 -0.75
N THR A 51 1.15 12.02 -1.79
CA THR A 51 1.37 10.57 -1.92
C THR A 51 2.63 10.31 -2.76
N LEU A 52 3.58 9.54 -2.24
CA LEU A 52 4.84 9.26 -2.93
C LEU A 52 4.67 8.21 -4.03
N TYR A 53 3.87 7.17 -3.78
CA TYR A 53 3.60 6.12 -4.75
C TYR A 53 2.10 5.89 -4.94
N HIS A 54 1.67 6.00 -6.21
CA HIS A 54 0.30 5.74 -6.64
C HIS A 54 0.29 4.95 -7.95
N TYR A 55 0.88 3.76 -7.89
CA TYR A 55 0.87 2.74 -8.97
C TYR A 55 1.69 3.14 -10.21
N ASP A 56 2.70 3.97 -10.04
CA ASP A 56 3.36 4.71 -11.13
C ASP A 56 4.89 4.71 -11.05
N HIS A 57 5.46 3.62 -10.53
CA HIS A 57 6.91 3.48 -10.46
C HIS A 57 7.47 3.22 -11.86
N PRO A 58 8.75 3.52 -12.11
CA PRO A 58 9.30 3.43 -13.47
C PRO A 58 9.40 1.99 -13.98
N GLN A 59 8.92 1.77 -15.20
CA GLN A 59 8.94 0.46 -15.87
C GLN A 59 10.33 -0.20 -15.87
N GLN A 60 11.39 0.61 -15.94
CA GLN A 60 12.76 0.09 -15.89
C GLN A 60 13.06 -0.74 -14.63
N LEU A 61 12.44 -0.43 -13.49
CA LEU A 61 12.63 -1.21 -12.25
C LEU A 61 11.93 -2.58 -12.33
N GLU A 62 10.81 -2.66 -13.04
CA GLU A 62 10.14 -3.93 -13.36
C GLU A 62 10.97 -4.75 -14.33
N ASP A 63 11.45 -4.14 -15.41
CA ASP A 63 12.23 -4.82 -16.43
C ASP A 63 13.55 -5.39 -15.87
N GLU A 64 14.19 -4.67 -14.94
CA GLU A 64 15.50 -5.06 -14.41
C GLU A 64 15.41 -6.16 -13.34
N TYR A 65 14.38 -6.14 -12.48
CA TYR A 65 14.33 -7.05 -11.33
C TYR A 65 12.93 -7.43 -10.86
N GLY A 66 11.87 -7.07 -11.59
CA GLY A 66 10.48 -7.36 -11.23
C GLY A 66 9.90 -6.45 -10.14
N GLY A 67 10.44 -5.23 -10.03
CA GLY A 67 9.89 -4.17 -9.17
C GLY A 67 9.65 -4.63 -7.74
N TRP A 68 8.38 -4.59 -7.31
CA TRP A 68 7.99 -4.89 -5.93
C TRP A 68 8.17 -6.34 -5.49
N LEU A 69 8.44 -7.27 -6.41
CA LEU A 69 8.79 -8.65 -6.05
C LEU A 69 10.20 -8.76 -5.50
N ASN A 70 11.04 -7.74 -5.70
CA ASN A 70 12.44 -7.78 -5.34
C ASN A 70 12.79 -6.74 -4.26
N ARG A 71 13.54 -7.18 -3.25
CA ARG A 71 13.99 -6.33 -2.14
C ARG A 71 14.88 -5.15 -2.56
N ARG A 72 15.42 -5.15 -3.78
CA ARG A 72 16.16 -4.01 -4.34
C ARG A 72 15.31 -2.74 -4.41
N ILE A 73 13.99 -2.88 -4.57
CA ILE A 73 13.04 -1.74 -4.63
C ILE A 73 13.11 -0.85 -3.38
N ILE A 74 13.43 -1.43 -2.21
CA ILE A 74 13.57 -0.72 -0.92
C ILE A 74 14.59 0.40 -0.99
N LYS A 75 15.74 0.12 -1.59
CA LYS A 75 16.78 1.14 -1.75
C LYS A 75 16.34 2.22 -2.74
N ASP A 76 15.71 1.83 -3.83
CA ASP A 76 15.32 2.74 -4.91
C ASP A 76 14.16 3.66 -4.48
N PHE A 77 13.13 3.10 -3.84
CA PHE A 77 12.02 3.86 -3.28
C PHE A 77 12.48 4.81 -2.17
N THR A 78 13.38 4.36 -1.28
CA THR A 78 13.94 5.21 -0.23
C THR A 78 14.73 6.39 -0.83
N ALA A 79 15.51 6.15 -1.89
CA ALA A 79 16.25 7.21 -2.57
C ALA A 79 15.31 8.22 -3.26
N TYR A 80 14.24 7.74 -3.89
CA TYR A 80 13.19 8.59 -4.45
C TYR A 80 12.48 9.41 -3.36
N ALA A 81 12.10 8.79 -2.25
CA ALA A 81 11.52 9.49 -1.09
C ALA A 81 12.48 10.56 -0.54
N ASP A 82 13.79 10.30 -0.48
CA ASP A 82 14.80 11.29 -0.08
C ASP A 82 14.78 12.54 -0.97
N VAL A 83 14.63 12.36 -2.28
CA VAL A 83 14.47 13.49 -3.22
C VAL A 83 13.20 14.26 -2.87
N CYS A 84 12.07 13.59 -2.71
CA CYS A 84 10.80 14.25 -2.43
C CYS A 84 10.85 15.05 -1.11
N PHE A 85 11.37 14.44 -0.03
CA PHE A 85 11.48 15.10 1.26
C PHE A 85 12.41 16.31 1.20
N ARG A 86 13.58 16.18 0.56
CA ARG A 86 14.54 17.28 0.40
C ARG A 86 13.95 18.44 -0.39
N GLU A 87 13.31 18.15 -1.52
CA GLU A 87 12.90 19.19 -2.47
C GLU A 87 11.58 19.87 -2.09
N PHE A 88 10.68 19.19 -1.38
CA PHE A 88 9.31 19.67 -1.15
C PHE A 88 8.90 19.74 0.32
N GLY A 89 9.62 19.09 1.24
CA GLY A 89 9.21 18.96 2.65
C GLY A 89 9.18 20.25 3.47
N ASN A 90 9.75 21.34 2.95
CA ASN A 90 9.57 22.67 3.55
C ASN A 90 8.10 23.11 3.52
N HIS A 91 7.35 22.72 2.49
CA HIS A 91 5.94 23.08 2.30
C HIS A 91 4.98 21.92 2.50
N VAL A 92 5.44 20.67 2.36
CA VAL A 92 4.60 19.47 2.52
C VAL A 92 4.75 18.87 3.91
N LYS A 93 3.66 18.84 4.67
CA LYS A 93 3.62 18.33 6.05
C LYS A 93 2.94 16.96 6.19
N PHE A 94 2.21 16.50 5.18
CA PHE A 94 1.57 15.18 5.21
C PHE A 94 2.04 14.34 4.02
N TRP A 95 2.74 13.26 4.33
CA TRP A 95 3.29 12.33 3.35
C TRP A 95 2.64 10.97 3.48
N THR A 96 1.93 10.50 2.45
CA THR A 96 1.54 9.10 2.33
C THR A 96 2.59 8.38 1.48
N THR A 97 3.22 7.35 2.02
CA THR A 97 4.24 6.58 1.27
C THR A 97 3.62 5.81 0.11
N ILE A 98 2.73 4.87 0.40
CA ILE A 98 2.11 3.97 -0.58
C ILE A 98 0.60 4.13 -0.50
N ASN A 99 -0.03 4.35 -1.66
CA ASN A 99 -1.49 4.36 -1.78
C ASN A 99 -2.05 2.93 -1.72
N GLU A 100 -3.05 2.70 -0.86
CA GLU A 100 -3.91 1.51 -0.85
C GLU A 100 -3.13 0.19 -1.04
N ALA A 101 -2.08 -0.01 -0.24
CA ALA A 101 -1.11 -1.08 -0.49
C ALA A 101 -1.74 -2.48 -0.58
N ASN A 102 -2.84 -2.72 0.14
CA ASN A 102 -3.56 -3.99 0.09
C ASN A 102 -4.21 -4.22 -1.28
N ILE A 103 -4.97 -3.27 -1.82
CA ILE A 103 -5.65 -3.48 -3.11
C ILE A 103 -4.69 -3.39 -4.30
N PHE A 104 -3.64 -2.57 -4.20
CA PHE A 104 -2.53 -2.58 -5.16
C PHE A 104 -1.98 -4.00 -5.35
N THR A 105 -1.68 -4.63 -4.22
CA THR A 105 -1.07 -5.96 -4.18
C THR A 105 -2.02 -7.02 -4.73
N VAL A 106 -3.27 -7.03 -4.29
CA VAL A 106 -4.28 -7.99 -4.77
C VAL A 106 -4.57 -7.78 -6.26
N GLY A 107 -4.75 -6.54 -6.71
CA GLY A 107 -5.03 -6.21 -8.10
C GLY A 107 -3.91 -6.61 -9.05
N GLY A 108 -2.65 -6.36 -8.66
CA GLY A 108 -1.49 -6.55 -9.53
C GLY A 108 -0.86 -7.94 -9.51
N TYR A 109 -0.99 -8.67 -8.39
CA TYR A 109 -0.23 -9.91 -8.14
C TYR A 109 -1.09 -11.12 -7.70
N ASP A 110 -2.41 -10.94 -7.50
CA ASP A 110 -3.35 -12.05 -7.28
C ASP A 110 -4.35 -12.16 -8.45
N GLY A 111 -5.09 -11.08 -8.72
CA GLY A 111 -6.11 -11.05 -9.76
C GLY A 111 -5.59 -10.71 -11.16
N GLY A 112 -4.42 -10.07 -11.27
CA GLY A 112 -3.84 -9.66 -12.54
C GLY A 112 -4.64 -8.59 -13.31
N ASN A 113 -5.53 -7.85 -12.62
CA ASN A 113 -6.44 -6.89 -13.24
C ASN A 113 -5.84 -5.48 -13.36
N THR A 114 -4.78 -5.20 -12.60
CA THR A 114 -4.00 -3.97 -12.70
C THR A 114 -2.57 -4.31 -13.10
N PRO A 115 -1.81 -3.38 -13.70
CA PRO A 115 -0.37 -3.56 -13.85
C PRO A 115 0.26 -4.02 -12.52
N HIS A 116 1.07 -5.08 -12.50
CA HIS A 116 1.78 -5.74 -13.61
C HIS A 116 1.08 -6.95 -14.23
N GLY A 117 -0.21 -7.17 -13.94
CA GLY A 117 -1.02 -8.21 -14.58
C GLY A 117 -0.56 -9.63 -14.25
N ARG A 118 -0.06 -9.84 -13.02
CA ARG A 118 0.51 -11.12 -12.59
C ARG A 118 -0.51 -11.91 -11.79
N CYS A 119 -0.67 -13.18 -12.16
CA CYS A 119 -1.52 -14.14 -11.46
C CYS A 119 -1.21 -15.57 -11.91
N SER A 120 -1.68 -16.59 -11.18
CA SER A 120 -1.45 -18.00 -11.54
C SER A 120 -2.08 -18.41 -12.88
N THR A 121 -3.13 -17.72 -13.33
CA THR A 121 -3.79 -17.95 -14.63
C THR A 121 -3.42 -16.91 -15.69
N CYS A 122 -2.50 -16.01 -15.39
CA CYS A 122 -2.04 -14.95 -16.28
C CYS A 122 -0.85 -15.45 -17.13
N LEU A 123 -0.29 -14.58 -17.98
CA LEU A 123 0.92 -14.89 -18.75
C LEU A 123 2.12 -15.24 -17.85
N SER A 124 2.16 -14.67 -16.65
CA SER A 124 3.14 -14.98 -15.62
C SER A 124 2.60 -14.61 -14.24
N GLY A 125 3.21 -15.15 -13.19
CA GLY A 125 2.86 -14.83 -11.81
C GLY A 125 2.56 -16.07 -10.98
N ASN A 126 2.37 -15.84 -9.68
CA ASN A 126 1.90 -16.87 -8.76
C ASN A 126 1.06 -16.21 -7.65
N SER A 127 -0.26 -16.34 -7.79
CA SER A 127 -1.25 -15.78 -6.87
C SER A 127 -1.12 -16.31 -5.43
N SER A 128 -0.49 -17.48 -5.25
CA SER A 128 -0.32 -18.11 -3.94
C SER A 128 0.86 -17.52 -3.13
N THR A 129 1.80 -16.83 -3.78
CA THR A 129 3.03 -16.34 -3.14
C THR A 129 3.33 -14.87 -3.40
N GLU A 130 3.13 -14.39 -4.63
CA GLU A 130 3.54 -13.04 -5.05
C GLU A 130 2.84 -11.92 -4.27
N PRO A 131 1.53 -11.99 -3.95
CA PRO A 131 0.89 -10.98 -3.12
C PRO A 131 1.60 -10.79 -1.77
N TYR A 132 1.99 -11.88 -1.12
CA TYR A 132 2.63 -11.82 0.19
C TYR A 132 4.06 -11.29 0.13
N ILE A 133 4.80 -11.58 -0.94
CA ILE A 133 6.14 -11.02 -1.18
C ILE A 133 6.04 -9.51 -1.41
N VAL A 134 5.12 -9.08 -2.27
CA VAL A 134 4.93 -7.66 -2.61
C VAL A 134 4.50 -6.86 -1.40
N ALA A 135 3.48 -7.32 -0.66
CA ALA A 135 3.04 -6.65 0.56
C ALA A 135 4.15 -6.53 1.60
N HIS A 136 4.99 -7.56 1.73
CA HIS A 136 6.13 -7.52 2.65
C HIS A 136 7.14 -6.45 2.25
N ASN A 137 7.50 -6.37 0.97
CA ASN A 137 8.41 -5.35 0.48
C ASN A 137 7.81 -3.95 0.67
N LEU A 138 6.54 -3.72 0.32
CA LEU A 138 5.85 -2.44 0.51
C LEU A 138 5.88 -1.95 1.97
N LEU A 139 5.73 -2.86 2.94
CA LEU A 139 5.85 -2.53 4.36
C LEU A 139 7.28 -2.12 4.74
N LEU A 140 8.30 -2.80 4.19
CA LEU A 140 9.70 -2.45 4.39
C LEU A 140 10.08 -1.14 3.68
N ASP A 141 9.53 -0.88 2.50
CA ASP A 141 9.66 0.36 1.74
C ASP A 141 9.13 1.55 2.55
N HIS A 142 7.92 1.40 3.08
CA HIS A 142 7.32 2.38 3.98
C HIS A 142 8.18 2.60 5.23
N ALA A 143 8.59 1.53 5.91
CA ALA A 143 9.42 1.63 7.11
C ALA A 143 10.75 2.34 6.85
N SER A 144 11.41 2.02 5.72
CA SER A 144 12.66 2.64 5.31
C SER A 144 12.51 4.13 5.02
N ALA A 145 11.48 4.52 4.25
CA ALA A 145 11.20 5.92 3.94
C ALA A 145 10.80 6.73 5.19
N SER A 146 9.96 6.16 6.07
CA SER A 146 9.57 6.79 7.33
C SER A 146 10.77 6.99 8.26
N ARG A 147 11.63 5.98 8.39
CA ARG A 147 12.87 6.08 9.17
C ARG A 147 13.79 7.16 8.63
N LEU A 148 13.96 7.23 7.31
CA LEU A 148 14.72 8.30 6.66
C LEU A 148 14.15 9.69 7.02
N TYR A 149 12.82 9.86 6.90
CA TYR A 149 12.16 11.11 7.25
C TYR A 149 12.41 11.50 8.70
N ARG A 150 12.19 10.55 9.63
CA ARG A 150 12.38 10.73 11.06
C ARG A 150 13.79 11.17 11.41
N GLN A 151 14.80 10.56 10.76
CA GLN A 151 16.20 10.80 11.09
C GLN A 151 16.78 12.07 10.45
N LYS A 152 16.31 12.45 9.27
CA LYS A 152 16.94 13.51 8.46
C LYS A 152 16.10 14.78 8.34
N TYR A 153 14.78 14.67 8.43
CA TYR A 153 13.86 15.74 8.04
C TYR A 153 12.85 16.15 9.11
N LYS A 154 12.49 15.26 10.06
CA LYS A 154 11.44 15.54 11.06
C LYS A 154 11.72 16.80 11.88
N ASP A 155 12.94 16.97 12.38
CA ASP A 155 13.29 18.09 13.26
C ASP A 155 13.27 19.45 12.54
N THR A 156 13.53 19.47 11.23
CA THR A 156 13.58 20.71 10.43
C THR A 156 12.28 21.00 9.69
N GLN A 157 11.54 19.96 9.28
CA GLN A 157 10.35 20.09 8.46
C GLN A 157 9.06 19.92 9.26
N GLY A 158 9.06 19.21 10.38
CA GLY A 158 7.90 19.07 11.26
C GLY A 158 6.68 18.34 10.66
N GLY A 159 6.84 17.65 9.53
CA GLY A 159 5.75 16.89 8.90
C GLY A 159 5.57 15.49 9.46
N SER A 160 4.64 14.73 8.89
CA SER A 160 4.25 13.38 9.30
C SER A 160 4.26 12.43 8.10
N VAL A 161 4.67 11.18 8.34
CA VAL A 161 4.71 10.13 7.31
C VAL A 161 3.75 9.01 7.67
N GLY A 162 2.86 8.71 6.74
CA GLY A 162 1.83 7.69 6.87
C GLY A 162 1.83 6.67 5.74
N PHE A 163 0.87 5.77 5.86
CA PHE A 163 0.60 4.67 4.96
C PHE A 163 -0.91 4.63 4.69
N SER A 164 -1.36 4.23 3.51
CA SER A 164 -2.79 4.10 3.26
C SER A 164 -3.23 2.71 2.84
N ILE A 165 -4.46 2.40 3.22
CA ILE A 165 -5.13 1.14 2.90
C ILE A 165 -6.50 1.43 2.29
N PHE A 166 -6.95 0.53 1.42
CA PHE A 166 -8.33 0.48 0.99
C PHE A 166 -9.16 -0.28 2.03
N ALA A 167 -10.22 0.36 2.53
CA ALA A 167 -11.11 -0.19 3.53
C ALA A 167 -12.51 -0.46 2.99
N ILE A 168 -13.00 -1.66 3.27
CA ILE A 168 -14.37 -2.08 2.98
C ILE A 168 -15.14 -2.13 4.30
N GLY A 169 -16.31 -1.52 4.34
CA GLY A 169 -17.24 -1.72 5.44
C GLY A 169 -17.82 -3.13 5.35
N PHE A 170 -17.80 -3.91 6.43
CA PHE A 170 -18.31 -5.28 6.36
C PHE A 170 -19.18 -5.65 7.55
N ARG A 171 -20.07 -6.61 7.30
CA ARG A 171 -20.91 -7.29 8.29
C ARG A 171 -21.03 -8.76 7.91
N PRO A 172 -21.28 -9.68 8.84
CA PRO A 172 -21.56 -11.06 8.47
C PRO A 172 -22.85 -11.15 7.65
N SER A 173 -22.93 -12.14 6.75
CA SER A 173 -24.11 -12.39 5.92
C SER A 173 -25.26 -12.98 6.74
N THR A 174 -24.93 -13.82 7.73
CA THR A 174 -25.87 -14.43 8.69
C THR A 174 -25.34 -14.28 10.13
N ASN A 175 -26.15 -14.61 11.13
CA ASN A 175 -25.72 -14.67 12.54
C ASN A 175 -25.07 -16.02 12.90
N SER A 176 -24.59 -16.78 11.90
CA SER A 176 -23.93 -18.06 12.16
C SER A 176 -22.52 -17.84 12.70
N LYS A 177 -22.06 -18.76 13.56
CA LYS A 177 -20.68 -18.75 14.06
C LYS A 177 -19.65 -18.85 12.93
N ASP A 178 -19.98 -19.54 11.85
CA ASP A 178 -19.11 -19.68 10.70
C ASP A 178 -18.86 -18.34 10.00
N ASP A 179 -19.91 -17.53 9.81
CA ASP A 179 -19.79 -16.19 9.24
C ASP A 179 -19.06 -15.23 10.18
N GLU A 180 -19.25 -15.35 11.49
CA GLU A 180 -18.46 -14.59 12.49
C GLU A 180 -16.97 -14.94 12.41
N MET A 181 -16.63 -16.23 12.27
CA MET A 181 -15.25 -16.66 12.06
C MET A 181 -14.68 -16.18 10.72
N ALA A 182 -15.50 -16.14 9.66
CA ALA A 182 -15.12 -15.61 8.35
C ALA A 182 -14.83 -14.11 8.41
N ILE A 183 -15.60 -13.35 9.20
CA ILE A 183 -15.34 -11.92 9.47
C ILE A 183 -13.97 -11.74 10.13
N GLN A 184 -13.61 -12.59 11.10
CA GLN A 184 -12.29 -12.48 11.74
C GLN A 184 -11.16 -12.78 10.76
N ARG A 185 -11.28 -13.82 9.92
CA ARG A 185 -10.28 -14.09 8.86
C ARG A 185 -10.20 -12.93 7.86
N PHE A 186 -11.34 -12.36 7.48
CA PHE A 186 -11.37 -11.20 6.59
C PHE A 186 -10.66 -9.99 7.22
N LYS A 187 -10.89 -9.71 8.50
CA LYS A 187 -10.16 -8.66 9.24
C LYS A 187 -8.66 -8.88 9.19
N ASP A 188 -8.22 -10.09 9.51
CA ASP A 188 -6.81 -10.46 9.55
C ASP A 188 -6.16 -10.26 8.17
N PHE A 189 -6.77 -10.76 7.09
CA PHE A 189 -6.20 -10.70 5.75
C PHE A 189 -6.36 -9.34 5.06
N PHE A 190 -7.48 -8.65 5.25
CA PHE A 190 -7.78 -7.45 4.47
C PHE A 190 -7.25 -6.17 5.14
N PHE A 191 -7.21 -6.12 6.48
CA PHE A 191 -6.70 -4.98 7.26
C PHE A 191 -5.46 -5.35 8.05
N GLY A 192 -5.54 -6.42 8.86
CA GLY A 192 -4.47 -6.85 9.76
C GLY A 192 -3.17 -7.16 9.03
N TRP A 193 -3.24 -7.61 7.77
CA TRP A 193 -2.10 -7.90 6.93
C TRP A 193 -1.15 -6.71 6.78
N MET A 194 -1.68 -5.50 6.67
CA MET A 194 -0.90 -4.27 6.57
C MET A 194 -0.77 -3.57 7.92
N LEU A 195 -1.87 -3.47 8.68
CA LEU A 195 -1.90 -2.70 9.94
C LEU A 195 -1.26 -3.42 11.12
N GLY A 196 -1.26 -4.76 11.11
CA GLY A 196 -0.63 -5.59 12.12
C GLY A 196 0.87 -5.31 12.21
N PRO A 197 1.63 -5.42 11.09
CA PRO A 197 3.04 -5.05 11.06
C PRO A 197 3.30 -3.62 11.53
N LEU A 198 2.52 -2.64 11.06
CA LEU A 198 2.68 -1.23 11.45
C LEU A 198 2.45 -0.98 12.95
N THR A 199 1.62 -1.80 13.61
CA THR A 199 1.24 -1.62 15.02
C THR A 199 2.08 -2.49 15.96
N TYR A 200 2.25 -3.76 15.62
CA TYR A 200 2.82 -4.80 16.46
C TYR A 200 4.19 -5.28 15.99
N GLY A 201 4.59 -4.95 14.77
CA GLY A 201 5.86 -5.40 14.16
C GLY A 201 5.79 -6.79 13.53
N ASP A 202 4.62 -7.40 13.44
CA ASP A 202 4.44 -8.73 12.85
C ASP A 202 3.04 -8.91 12.25
N TYR A 203 2.87 -9.94 11.42
CA TYR A 203 1.59 -10.30 10.81
C TYR A 203 0.61 -10.93 11.80
N PRO A 204 -0.71 -10.85 11.56
CA PRO A 204 -1.71 -11.53 12.39
C PRO A 204 -1.48 -13.04 12.50
N GLU A 205 -1.70 -13.61 13.69
CA GLU A 205 -1.56 -15.06 13.93
C GLU A 205 -2.45 -15.90 13.01
N GLY A 206 -3.66 -15.43 12.71
CA GLY A 206 -4.57 -16.09 11.78
C GLY A 206 -3.95 -16.27 10.39
N MET A 207 -3.28 -15.24 9.88
CA MET A 207 -2.57 -15.31 8.59
C MET A 207 -1.38 -16.25 8.67
N LYS A 208 -0.54 -16.15 9.71
CA LYS A 208 0.63 -17.01 9.88
C LYS A 208 0.26 -18.50 9.88
N ARG A 209 -0.82 -18.85 10.59
CA ARG A 209 -1.34 -20.23 10.65
C ARG A 209 -1.85 -20.73 9.30
N ILE A 210 -2.53 -19.89 8.53
CA ILE A 210 -3.13 -20.28 7.24
C ILE A 210 -2.08 -20.35 6.12
N LEU A 211 -1.17 -19.38 6.07
CA LEU A 211 -0.22 -19.22 4.97
C LEU A 211 1.06 -20.02 5.16
N GLY A 212 1.47 -20.25 6.42
CA GLY A 212 2.70 -20.95 6.74
C GLY A 212 3.91 -20.32 6.03
N THR A 213 4.65 -21.12 5.28
CA THR A 213 5.88 -20.71 4.58
C THR A 213 5.65 -19.75 3.41
N ARG A 214 4.40 -19.54 2.97
CA ARG A 214 4.08 -18.58 1.89
C ARG A 214 4.10 -17.13 2.37
N LEU A 215 3.93 -16.91 3.67
CA LEU A 215 4.02 -15.58 4.28
C LEU A 215 5.49 -15.30 4.66
N PRO A 216 6.10 -14.24 4.13
CA PRO A 216 7.44 -13.85 4.55
C PRO A 216 7.50 -13.56 6.05
N VAL A 217 8.68 -13.76 6.64
CA VAL A 217 8.91 -13.52 8.08
C VAL A 217 9.79 -12.28 8.24
N PHE A 218 9.34 -11.34 9.04
CA PHE A 218 10.19 -10.22 9.45
C PHE A 218 11.32 -10.73 10.34
N THR A 219 12.55 -10.39 9.99
CA THR A 219 13.67 -10.47 10.94
C THR A 219 13.39 -9.54 12.12
N LYS A 220 14.05 -9.79 13.26
CA LYS A 220 13.91 -8.93 14.45
C LYS A 220 14.14 -7.44 14.11
N LYS A 221 15.16 -7.14 13.31
CA LYS A 221 15.47 -5.78 12.88
C LYS A 221 14.37 -5.16 12.02
N GLU A 222 13.80 -5.91 11.09
CA GLU A 222 12.71 -5.40 10.25
C GLU A 222 11.43 -5.20 11.04
N SER A 223 11.12 -6.11 11.96
CA SER A 223 9.99 -6.01 12.89
C SER A 223 10.08 -4.72 13.72
N GLU A 224 11.26 -4.43 14.28
CA GLU A 224 11.54 -3.18 15.00
C GLU A 224 11.44 -1.94 14.11
N GLN A 225 11.77 -2.05 12.82
CA GLN A 225 11.71 -0.94 11.87
C GLN A 225 10.29 -0.63 11.39
N VAL A 226 9.47 -1.66 11.17
CA VAL A 226 8.09 -1.49 10.66
C VAL A 226 7.12 -1.13 11.78
N LYS A 227 7.38 -1.58 13.01
CA LYS A 227 6.56 -1.24 14.17
C LYS A 227 6.62 0.26 14.46
N GLY A 228 5.47 0.93 14.45
CA GLY A 228 5.36 2.36 14.70
C GLY A 228 6.02 3.22 13.63
N SER A 229 6.15 2.71 12.39
CA SER A 229 6.70 3.47 11.27
C SER A 229 5.68 4.44 10.65
N SER A 230 4.39 4.33 10.99
CA SER A 230 3.35 5.20 10.44
C SER A 230 2.85 6.18 11.50
N ASP A 231 3.00 7.48 11.25
CA ASP A 231 2.48 8.56 12.13
C ASP A 231 0.94 8.65 12.04
N PHE A 232 0.38 8.27 10.89
CA PHE A 232 -1.06 8.19 10.64
C PHE A 232 -1.37 7.05 9.67
N VAL A 233 -2.64 6.64 9.59
CA VAL A 233 -3.12 5.69 8.57
C VAL A 233 -4.19 6.38 7.73
N GLY A 234 -3.96 6.48 6.43
CA GLY A 234 -4.97 6.93 5.47
C GLY A 234 -5.95 5.79 5.16
N VAL A 235 -7.24 6.03 5.36
CA VAL A 235 -8.29 5.06 5.06
C VAL A 235 -9.03 5.53 3.82
N ILE A 236 -8.97 4.75 2.75
CA ILE A 236 -9.77 5.00 1.55
C ILE A 236 -10.98 4.08 1.58
N HIS A 237 -12.19 4.62 1.54
CA HIS A 237 -13.41 3.85 1.72
C HIS A 237 -14.46 4.22 0.69
N TYR A 238 -15.05 3.20 0.06
CA TYR A 238 -16.09 3.39 -0.96
C TYR A 238 -17.29 2.45 -0.80
N LEU A 239 -17.06 1.23 -0.32
CA LEU A 239 -18.03 0.14 -0.43
C LEU A 239 -18.29 -0.52 0.91
N ALA A 240 -19.51 -1.06 1.02
CA ALA A 240 -19.90 -1.97 2.07
C ALA A 240 -20.29 -3.33 1.49
N ALA A 241 -19.93 -4.41 2.19
CA ALA A 241 -20.18 -5.77 1.76
C ALA A 241 -20.67 -6.65 2.91
N SER A 242 -21.33 -7.76 2.55
CA SER A 242 -21.64 -8.83 3.49
C SER A 242 -20.61 -9.96 3.29
N ILE A 243 -20.10 -10.51 4.39
CA ILE A 243 -19.09 -11.58 4.39
C ILE A 243 -19.75 -12.88 4.82
N SER A 244 -19.55 -13.93 4.04
CA SER A 244 -19.98 -15.28 4.39
C SER A 244 -18.78 -16.22 4.42
N ASN A 245 -18.90 -17.27 5.24
CA ASN A 245 -17.95 -18.36 5.24
C ASN A 245 -17.95 -19.07 3.88
N ALA A 246 -16.78 -19.20 3.26
CA ALA A 246 -16.62 -19.99 2.05
C ALA A 246 -15.88 -21.28 2.42
N GLN A 247 -16.53 -22.44 2.22
CA GLN A 247 -15.84 -23.72 2.30
C GLN A 247 -14.88 -23.80 1.12
N SER A 248 -13.58 -23.73 1.39
CA SER A 248 -12.56 -23.94 0.36
C SER A 248 -12.64 -25.39 -0.13
N GLN A 249 -12.93 -25.57 -1.41
CA GLN A 249 -12.50 -26.80 -2.10
C GLN A 249 -10.98 -26.89 -1.93
N PRO A 250 -10.40 -28.07 -1.66
CA PRO A 250 -8.94 -28.21 -1.62
C PRO A 250 -8.38 -27.80 -2.98
N SER A 251 -7.76 -26.61 -3.03
CA SER A 251 -7.02 -26.19 -4.20
C SER A 251 -5.79 -27.09 -4.32
N LEU A 252 -5.41 -27.41 -5.55
CA LEU A 252 -4.15 -28.12 -5.80
C LEU A 252 -3.01 -27.32 -5.15
N PRO A 253 -2.01 -27.99 -4.54
CA PRO A 253 -0.84 -27.32 -3.99
C PRO A 253 -0.24 -26.35 -5.02
N GLY A 254 -0.18 -25.06 -4.68
CA GLY A 254 0.35 -24.00 -5.55
C GLY A 254 -0.67 -23.21 -6.37
N ASN A 255 -1.98 -23.41 -6.18
CA ASN A 255 -3.02 -22.70 -6.93
C ASN A 255 -4.06 -21.98 -6.05
N SER A 256 -3.71 -21.60 -4.81
CA SER A 256 -4.58 -20.79 -3.96
C SER A 256 -4.45 -19.30 -4.31
N ALA A 257 -5.58 -18.62 -4.48
CA ALA A 257 -5.65 -17.17 -4.63
C ALA A 257 -5.85 -16.49 -3.26
N PHE A 258 -5.58 -15.19 -3.17
CA PHE A 258 -5.66 -14.42 -1.92
C PHE A 258 -7.01 -14.59 -1.22
N PHE A 259 -8.13 -14.45 -1.94
CA PHE A 259 -9.47 -14.63 -1.36
C PHE A 259 -9.79 -16.08 -0.97
N THR A 260 -9.18 -17.07 -1.64
CA THR A 260 -9.29 -18.48 -1.25
C THR A 260 -8.61 -18.72 0.10
N ASP A 261 -7.45 -18.08 0.34
CA ASP A 261 -6.75 -18.18 1.63
C ASP A 261 -7.55 -17.57 2.79
N ILE A 262 -8.33 -16.52 2.54
CA ILE A 262 -9.26 -15.96 3.55
C ILE A 262 -10.34 -16.99 3.93
N GLY A 263 -10.75 -17.85 2.99
CA GLY A 263 -11.89 -18.75 3.17
C GLY A 263 -13.19 -17.98 3.43
N ALA A 264 -13.37 -16.84 2.77
CA ALA A 264 -14.55 -15.99 2.91
C ALA A 264 -14.99 -15.44 1.55
N SER A 265 -16.30 -15.31 1.37
CA SER A 265 -16.90 -14.70 0.18
C SER A 265 -17.42 -13.30 0.51
N LEU A 266 -17.13 -12.36 -0.40
CA LEU A 266 -17.51 -10.96 -0.31
C LEU A 266 -18.68 -10.68 -1.27
N THR A 267 -19.83 -10.25 -0.74
CA THR A 267 -20.95 -9.78 -1.56
C THR A 267 -21.14 -8.28 -1.35
N CYS A 268 -20.73 -7.49 -2.33
CA CYS A 268 -21.02 -6.06 -2.37
C CYS A 268 -22.51 -5.86 -2.64
N ARG A 269 -23.17 -4.95 -1.92
CA ARG A 269 -24.52 -4.52 -2.33
C ARG A 269 -24.37 -3.68 -3.59
N ASN A 270 -24.86 -4.18 -4.72
CA ASN A 270 -25.19 -3.28 -5.82
C ASN A 270 -26.28 -2.34 -5.32
N TYR A 271 -25.99 -1.04 -5.28
CA TYR A 271 -27.03 -0.04 -5.21
C TYR A 271 -27.85 -0.19 -6.50
N ASN A 272 -28.93 -0.94 -6.46
CA ASN A 272 -30.03 -0.74 -7.40
C ASN A 272 -30.77 0.49 -6.88
N PRO A 273 -30.66 1.67 -7.53
CA PRO A 273 -31.59 2.72 -7.24
C PRO A 273 -32.97 2.20 -7.65
N GLN A 274 -33.86 2.05 -6.67
CA GLN A 274 -35.30 1.98 -6.93
C GLN A 274 -35.78 3.35 -7.40
#